data_AF-A0A5E4UBD3-F1
#
_entry.id   AF-A0A5E4UBD3-F1
#
_cell.length_a   1.000
_cell.length_b   1.000
_cell.length_c   1.000
_cell.angle_alpha   90.00
_cell.angle_beta   90.00
_cell.angle_gamma   90.00
#
_symmetry.space_group_name_H-M   'P 1'
#
loop_
_entity.id
_entity.type
_entity.pdbx_description
1 polymer ?
#
loop_
_entity_poly.entity_id
_entity_poly.type
_entity_poly.pdbx_seq_one_letter_code
_entity_poly.pdbx_strand_id
1 'polypeptide(L)'
;MQASGYAGYSGEPLMNKIPMLFAPHIERTRLDGKREDESDFDYLNISNRPEAAEVRQFFESFLERYPGEHRAELLQRLRESDIQFASATFELFLYTCFLQTGWTVEVHPEVPNGKGKRPDFRVHTDTGDAFYVEATLARELSDQELAAERRKNEVLRAIDDIRSPNFLLEIDVHGSPRSNVPRRNLRHVRAKGRLY
;
A
#
# COMPACT_ATOMS: atom_id res chain seq x y z
N MET A 1 -21.53 17.78 60.11
CA MET A 1 -22.31 17.31 58.94
C MET A 1 -21.58 17.82 57.71
N GLN A 2 -20.70 17.02 57.08
CA GLN A 2 -21.00 16.13 55.92
C GLN A 2 -21.62 16.93 54.76
N ALA A 3 -21.14 16.94 53.51
CA ALA A 3 -20.40 15.96 52.70
C ALA A 3 -19.64 16.72 51.58
N SER A 4 -18.40 16.37 51.21
CA SER A 4 -17.98 15.33 50.23
C SER A 4 -18.28 15.71 48.77
N GLY A 5 -17.22 15.69 47.94
CA GLY A 5 -17.37 15.78 46.48
C GLY A 5 -16.11 16.17 45.69
N TYR A 6 -14.92 15.66 46.02
CA TYR A 6 -13.80 15.67 45.07
C TYR A 6 -14.02 14.52 44.08
N ALA A 7 -14.59 14.83 42.91
CA ALA A 7 -14.56 13.92 41.77
C ALA A 7 -13.22 14.10 41.04
N GLY A 8 -12.35 13.10 41.18
CA GLY A 8 -11.07 13.04 40.49
C GLY A 8 -11.26 12.98 38.98
N TYR A 9 -10.74 13.97 38.28
CA TYR A 9 -10.36 13.81 36.88
C TYR A 9 -9.11 12.93 36.84
N SER A 10 -9.33 11.62 36.75
CA SER A 10 -8.32 10.70 36.23
C SER A 10 -8.28 10.91 34.71
N GLY A 11 -7.56 11.94 34.29
CA GLY A 11 -7.10 12.00 32.90
C GLY A 11 -6.15 10.84 32.72
N GLU A 12 -6.61 9.76 32.09
CA GLU A 12 -5.69 8.80 31.50
C GLU A 12 -4.67 9.57 30.66
N PRO A 13 -3.36 9.29 30.77
CA PRO A 13 -2.40 9.92 29.90
C PRO A 13 -2.83 9.63 28.46
N LEU A 14 -2.87 10.67 27.61
CA LEU A 14 -2.98 10.51 26.16
C LEU A 14 -1.78 9.68 25.71
N MET A 15 -1.91 8.36 25.81
CA MET A 15 -1.01 7.39 25.23
C MET A 15 -1.10 7.70 23.74
N ASN A 16 -0.07 8.34 23.19
CA ASN A 16 0.05 8.65 21.78
C ASN A 16 -0.31 7.38 21.00
N LYS A 17 -1.55 7.30 20.51
CA LYS A 17 -1.99 6.13 19.75
C LYS A 17 -1.11 6.12 18.51
N ILE A 18 -0.38 5.02 18.33
CA ILE A 18 0.39 4.80 17.11
C ILE A 18 -0.60 4.96 15.95
N PRO A 19 -0.33 5.87 15.00
CA PRO A 19 -1.21 6.05 13.85
C PRO A 19 -1.23 4.74 13.06
N MET A 20 -2.42 4.14 12.96
CA MET A 20 -2.62 2.89 12.19
C MET A 20 -2.54 3.17 10.69
N LEU A 21 -2.01 2.23 9.92
CA LEU A 21 -1.97 2.30 8.47
C LEU A 21 -3.36 2.10 7.88
N PHE A 22 -4.08 1.09 8.36
CA PHE A 22 -5.43 0.78 7.90
C PHE A 22 -6.48 1.32 8.85
N ALA A 23 -7.63 1.73 8.33
CA ALA A 23 -8.67 2.32 9.16
C ALA A 23 -9.23 1.29 10.17
N PRO A 24 -9.18 1.55 11.49
CA PRO A 24 -9.65 0.60 12.50
C PRO A 24 -11.17 0.57 12.65
N HIS A 25 -11.88 1.62 12.21
CA HIS A 25 -13.30 1.83 12.48
C HIS A 25 -14.18 1.72 11.22
N ILE A 26 -13.70 1.03 10.20
CA ILE A 26 -14.52 0.72 9.01
C ILE A 26 -15.07 -0.69 9.13
N GLU A 27 -16.38 -0.82 8.89
CA GLU A 27 -17.01 -2.12 8.71
C GLU A 27 -16.63 -2.66 7.33
N ARG A 28 -15.86 -3.76 7.31
CA ARG A 28 -15.42 -4.41 6.08
C ARG A 28 -16.41 -5.51 5.73
N THR A 29 -17.08 -5.40 4.59
CA THR A 29 -18.04 -6.41 4.10
C THR A 29 -17.65 -7.03 2.77
N ARG A 30 -16.61 -6.49 2.12
CA ARG A 30 -16.24 -6.83 0.75
C ARG A 30 -15.46 -8.15 0.66
N LEU A 31 -15.93 -9.09 -0.16
CA LEU A 31 -15.34 -10.43 -0.31
C LEU A 31 -14.79 -10.71 -1.73
N ASP A 32 -14.98 -9.81 -2.69
CA ASP A 32 -14.35 -9.88 -4.01
C ASP A 32 -12.82 -9.66 -3.94
N GLY A 33 -12.13 -10.12 -4.98
CA GLY A 33 -10.72 -9.82 -5.18
C GLY A 33 -10.48 -8.34 -5.50
N LYS A 34 -9.20 -7.98 -5.60
CA LYS A 34 -8.78 -6.64 -6.04
C LYS A 34 -9.32 -6.38 -7.45
N ARG A 35 -9.84 -5.17 -7.67
CA ARG A 35 -10.26 -4.71 -8.99
C ARG A 35 -9.08 -4.13 -9.75
N GLU A 36 -9.11 -4.22 -11.08
CA GLU A 36 -8.02 -3.77 -11.95
C GLU A 36 -7.65 -2.28 -11.78
N ASP A 37 -8.61 -1.43 -11.38
CA ASP A 37 -8.43 0.00 -11.20
C ASP A 37 -8.33 0.44 -9.74
N GLU A 38 -8.30 -0.51 -8.81
CA GLU A 38 -8.15 -0.26 -7.38
C GLU A 38 -6.67 -0.29 -6.99
N SER A 39 -6.26 0.58 -6.05
CA SER A 39 -4.90 0.52 -5.51
C SER A 39 -4.74 -0.66 -4.55
N ASP A 40 -3.51 -1.13 -4.35
CA ASP A 40 -3.23 -2.18 -3.34
C ASP A 40 -3.63 -1.73 -1.94
N PHE A 41 -3.34 -0.47 -1.60
CA PHE A 41 -3.71 0.11 -0.32
C PHE A 41 -5.23 0.12 -0.14
N ASP A 42 -5.99 0.63 -1.12
CA ASP A 42 -7.45 0.72 -1.00
C ASP A 42 -8.07 -0.68 -0.88
N TYR A 43 -7.58 -1.62 -1.71
CA TYR A 43 -8.03 -3.01 -1.65
C TYR A 43 -7.85 -3.60 -0.25
N LEU A 44 -6.63 -3.50 0.28
CA LEU A 44 -6.32 -3.99 1.62
C LEU A 44 -7.10 -3.22 2.68
N ASN A 45 -7.31 -1.92 2.52
CA ASN A 45 -8.00 -1.12 3.52
C ASN A 45 -9.46 -1.58 3.69
N ILE A 46 -10.18 -1.93 2.63
CA ILE A 46 -11.63 -2.25 2.71
C ILE A 46 -11.97 -3.74 2.62
N SER A 47 -11.05 -4.60 2.20
CA SER A 47 -11.31 -6.04 2.00
C SER A 47 -11.60 -6.78 3.32
N ASN A 48 -12.71 -7.51 3.36
CA ASN A 48 -13.09 -8.41 4.46
C ASN A 48 -12.54 -9.84 4.29
N ARG A 49 -11.72 -10.07 3.26
CA ARG A 49 -11.11 -11.38 3.05
C ARG A 49 -10.10 -11.70 4.17
N PRO A 50 -10.06 -12.94 4.69
CA PRO A 50 -9.12 -13.34 5.73
C PRO A 50 -7.66 -13.06 5.33
N GLU A 51 -7.29 -13.33 4.08
CA GLU A 51 -5.93 -13.12 3.58
C GLU A 51 -5.54 -11.64 3.60
N ALA A 52 -6.48 -10.74 3.30
CA ALA A 52 -6.25 -9.30 3.42
C ALA A 52 -6.08 -8.87 4.88
N ALA A 53 -6.80 -9.51 5.82
CA ALA A 53 -6.63 -9.25 7.25
C ALA A 53 -5.24 -9.66 7.75
N GLU A 54 -4.71 -10.80 7.30
CA GLU A 54 -3.34 -11.25 7.61
C GLU A 54 -2.30 -10.25 7.08
N VAL A 55 -2.43 -9.81 5.82
CA VAL A 55 -1.52 -8.81 5.23
C VAL A 55 -1.57 -7.49 6.00
N ARG A 56 -2.76 -7.04 6.41
CA ARG A 56 -2.88 -5.83 7.24
C ARG A 56 -2.17 -5.99 8.58
N GLN A 57 -2.45 -7.07 9.31
CA GLN A 57 -1.81 -7.34 10.60
C GLN A 57 -0.28 -7.43 10.47
N PHE A 58 0.20 -8.06 9.41
CA PHE A 58 1.62 -8.14 9.09
C PHE A 58 2.25 -6.75 8.98
N PHE A 59 1.69 -5.85 8.17
CA PHE A 59 2.21 -4.49 8.04
C PHE A 59 2.10 -3.66 9.32
N GLU A 60 0.98 -3.74 10.05
CA GLU A 60 0.83 -3.03 11.33
C GLU A 60 1.89 -3.49 12.35
N SER A 61 2.17 -4.81 12.43
CA SER A 61 3.20 -5.36 13.32
C SER A 61 4.63 -4.90 12.98
N PHE A 62 4.87 -4.50 11.73
CA PHE A 62 6.16 -3.96 11.29
C PHE A 62 6.24 -2.46 11.62
N LEU A 63 5.14 -1.73 11.39
CA LEU A 63 5.02 -0.30 11.72
C LEU A 63 5.16 -0.01 13.21
N GLU A 64 4.68 -0.90 14.08
CA GLU A 64 4.85 -0.78 15.54
C GLU A 64 6.32 -0.67 15.95
N ARG A 65 7.23 -1.30 15.19
CA ARG A 65 8.67 -1.30 15.43
C ARG A 65 9.42 -0.17 14.72
N TYR A 66 8.84 0.45 13.70
CA TYR A 66 9.47 1.54 12.95
C TYR A 66 9.67 2.80 13.81
N PRO A 67 10.69 3.65 13.63
CA PRO A 67 10.90 4.81 14.50
C PRO A 67 9.78 5.85 14.38
N GLY A 68 9.24 6.28 15.52
CA GLY A 68 8.04 7.14 15.58
C GLY A 68 8.13 8.46 14.81
N GLU A 69 9.32 9.06 14.76
CA GLU A 69 9.60 10.32 14.06
C GLU A 69 9.50 10.22 12.54
N HIS A 70 9.69 9.02 11.98
CA HIS A 70 9.64 8.75 10.53
C HIS A 70 8.32 8.09 10.08
N ARG A 71 7.47 7.64 11.02
CA ARG A 71 6.22 6.93 10.69
C ARG A 71 5.25 7.77 9.86
N ALA A 72 5.13 9.07 10.13
CA ALA A 72 4.16 9.91 9.44
C ALA A 72 4.44 9.99 7.93
N GLU A 73 5.71 10.16 7.55
CA GLU A 73 6.16 10.17 6.16
C GLU A 73 5.94 8.80 5.48
N LEU A 74 6.31 7.72 6.17
CA LEU A 74 6.12 6.36 5.67
C LEU A 74 4.62 6.06 5.43
N LEU A 75 3.75 6.43 6.37
CA LEU A 75 2.29 6.25 6.25
C LEU A 75 1.70 7.07 5.11
N GLN A 76 2.22 8.27 4.83
CA GLN A 76 1.80 9.06 3.68
C GLN A 76 2.13 8.33 2.38
N ARG A 77 3.37 7.85 2.21
CA ARG A 77 3.81 7.11 1.01
C ARG A 77 3.01 5.83 0.81
N LEU A 78 2.74 5.09 1.88
CA LEU A 78 1.89 3.89 1.87
C LEU A 78 0.44 4.15 1.41
N ARG A 79 -0.01 5.40 1.37
CA ARG A 79 -1.38 5.77 0.94
C ARG A 79 -1.42 6.48 -0.39
N GLU A 80 -0.27 6.77 -1.01
CA GLU A 80 -0.19 7.71 -2.13
C GLU A 80 -0.46 7.06 -3.49
N SER A 81 0.23 5.96 -3.80
CA SER A 81 0.08 5.23 -5.06
C SER A 81 0.64 3.81 -4.92
N ASP A 82 0.31 2.89 -5.82
CA ASP A 82 0.87 1.51 -5.80
C ASP A 82 2.40 1.49 -5.86
N ILE A 83 3.01 2.48 -6.52
CA ILE A 83 4.46 2.62 -6.63
C ILE A 83 5.06 2.98 -5.27
N GLN A 84 4.48 4.00 -4.63
CA GLN A 84 4.91 4.44 -3.31
C GLN A 84 4.58 3.40 -2.24
N PHE A 85 3.46 2.70 -2.37
CA PHE A 85 3.08 1.57 -1.53
C PHE A 85 4.11 0.44 -1.64
N ALA A 86 4.46 -0.01 -2.85
CA ALA A 86 5.48 -1.03 -3.05
C ALA A 86 6.86 -0.59 -2.53
N SER A 87 7.25 0.67 -2.75
CA SER A 87 8.54 1.19 -2.29
C SER A 87 8.61 1.29 -0.77
N ALA A 88 7.58 1.86 -0.13
CA ALA A 88 7.51 2.02 1.31
C ALA A 88 7.32 0.68 2.04
N THR A 89 6.58 -0.28 1.47
CA THR A 89 6.47 -1.63 2.03
C THR A 89 7.81 -2.38 1.95
N PHE A 90 8.58 -2.21 0.86
CA PHE A 90 9.92 -2.77 0.74
C PHE A 90 10.90 -2.17 1.76
N GLU A 91 10.87 -0.85 1.94
CA GLU A 91 11.62 -0.14 2.98
C GLU A 91 11.29 -0.68 4.38
N LEU A 92 10.00 -0.78 4.72
CA LEU A 92 9.52 -1.32 6.00
C LEU A 92 9.92 -2.78 6.22
N PHE A 93 9.87 -3.59 5.16
CA PHE A 93 10.29 -4.99 5.18
C PHE A 93 11.80 -5.10 5.49
N LEU A 94 12.65 -4.35 4.78
CA LEU A 94 14.10 -4.34 5.00
C LEU A 94 14.45 -3.92 6.43
N TYR A 95 13.83 -2.84 6.93
CA TYR A 95 14.00 -2.39 8.31
C TYR A 95 13.72 -3.54 9.30
N THR A 96 12.60 -4.23 9.10
CA THR A 96 12.18 -5.34 9.96
C THR A 96 13.16 -6.51 9.88
N CYS A 97 13.65 -6.87 8.68
CA CYS A 97 14.65 -7.92 8.51
C CYS A 97 15.94 -7.61 9.28
N PHE A 98 16.45 -6.39 9.20
CA PHE A 98 17.66 -6.00 9.95
C PHE A 98 17.43 -6.05 11.47
N LEU A 99 16.27 -5.62 11.96
CA LEU A 99 15.97 -5.76 13.39
C LEU A 99 15.90 -7.23 13.83
N GLN A 100 15.37 -8.11 12.98
CA GLN A 100 15.26 -9.55 13.28
C GLN A 100 16.61 -10.26 13.32
N THR A 101 17.66 -9.72 12.68
CA THR A 101 19.03 -10.24 12.81
C THR A 101 19.74 -9.72 14.07
N GLY A 102 19.07 -8.94 14.91
CA GLY A 102 19.67 -8.32 16.10
C GLY A 102 20.53 -7.09 15.78
N TRP A 103 20.40 -6.54 14.57
CA TRP A 103 21.12 -5.34 14.16
C TRP A 103 20.34 -4.07 14.53
N THR A 104 21.02 -2.93 14.55
CA THR A 104 20.38 -1.63 14.76
C THR A 104 20.34 -0.84 13.47
N VAL A 105 19.30 -0.02 13.31
CA VAL A 105 19.04 0.70 12.07
C VAL A 105 18.73 2.16 12.39
N GLU A 106 19.51 3.06 11.82
CA GLU A 106 19.25 4.49 11.76
C GLU A 106 18.49 4.78 10.46
N VAL A 107 17.31 5.38 10.57
CA VAL A 107 16.44 5.72 9.44
C VAL A 107 16.77 7.13 8.95
N HIS A 108 16.90 7.30 7.65
CA HIS A 108 17.28 8.55 7.00
C HIS A 108 18.48 9.25 7.67
N PRO A 109 19.64 8.56 7.80
CA PRO A 109 20.84 9.09 8.43
C PRO A 109 21.34 10.37 7.75
N GLU A 110 21.97 11.25 8.52
CA GLU A 110 22.77 12.34 7.94
C GLU A 110 24.14 11.79 7.50
N VAL A 111 24.51 12.00 6.24
CA VAL A 111 25.81 11.55 5.71
C VAL A 111 26.81 12.71 5.75
N PRO A 112 27.91 12.62 6.52
CA PRO A 112 28.96 13.62 6.52
C PRO A 112 29.55 13.78 5.11
N ASN A 113 29.57 15.00 4.58
CA ASN A 113 30.00 15.35 3.21
C ASN A 113 29.12 14.81 2.07
N GLY A 114 27.95 14.23 2.38
CA GLY A 114 26.98 13.83 1.38
C GLY A 114 26.40 15.06 0.68
N LYS A 115 26.45 15.10 -0.66
CA LYS A 115 25.85 16.16 -1.51
C LYS A 115 24.31 16.13 -1.46
N GLY A 116 23.71 16.19 -0.27
CA GLY A 116 22.26 16.08 -0.05
C GLY A 116 21.66 14.70 -0.31
N LYS A 117 22.48 13.65 -0.50
CA LYS A 117 21.98 12.27 -0.58
C LYS A 117 21.75 11.75 0.84
N ARG A 118 20.51 11.31 1.09
CA ARG A 118 20.07 10.75 2.37
C ARG A 118 19.65 9.31 2.09
N PRO A 119 20.54 8.31 2.34
CA PRO A 119 20.18 6.91 2.20
C PRO A 119 18.94 6.58 3.04
N ASP A 120 18.22 5.52 2.69
CA ASP A 120 17.08 5.10 3.49
C ASP A 120 17.51 4.63 4.88
N PHE A 121 18.61 3.87 4.96
CA PHE A 121 19.13 3.36 6.24
C PHE A 121 20.64 3.46 6.37
N ARG A 122 21.08 3.54 7.63
CA ARG A 122 22.41 3.11 8.06
C ARG A 122 22.24 1.97 9.05
N VAL A 123 22.77 0.80 8.69
CA VAL A 123 22.62 -0.44 9.45
C VAL A 123 23.92 -0.70 10.19
N HIS A 124 23.81 -1.05 11.47
CA HIS A 124 24.92 -1.48 12.31
C HIS A 124 24.74 -2.96 12.66
N THR A 125 25.73 -3.75 12.26
CA THR A 125 25.79 -5.18 12.56
C THR A 125 26.18 -5.42 14.01
N ASP A 126 25.88 -6.62 14.51
CA ASP A 126 26.29 -7.11 15.82
C ASP A 126 27.81 -7.29 15.96
N THR A 127 28.55 -7.38 14.85
CA THR A 127 30.02 -7.41 14.81
C THR A 127 30.67 -6.03 14.92
N GLY A 128 29.88 -4.95 14.84
CA GLY A 128 30.37 -3.57 14.90
C GLY A 128 30.60 -2.90 13.54
N ASP A 129 30.41 -3.62 12.43
CA ASP A 129 30.45 -3.04 11.08
C ASP A 129 29.18 -2.23 10.79
N ALA A 130 29.29 -1.24 9.90
CA ALA A 130 28.14 -0.45 9.46
C ALA A 130 28.15 -0.20 7.94
N PHE A 131 26.96 -0.16 7.34
CA PHE A 131 26.79 0.10 5.92
C PHE A 131 25.50 0.90 5.65
N TYR A 132 25.45 1.56 4.49
CA TYR A 132 24.28 2.31 4.04
C TYR A 132 23.44 1.46 3.09
N VAL A 133 22.12 1.61 3.17
CA VAL A 133 21.15 0.88 2.33
C VAL A 133 20.24 1.89 1.64
N GLU A 134 19.99 1.64 0.35
CA GLU A 134 18.96 2.31 -0.45
C GLU A 134 17.92 1.24 -0.86
N ALA A 135 16.67 1.44 -0.47
CA ALA A 135 15.54 0.56 -0.72
C ALA A 135 14.88 0.89 -2.08
N THR A 136 15.58 0.59 -3.17
CA THR A 136 15.08 0.90 -4.52
C THR A 136 14.28 -0.26 -5.11
N LEU A 137 13.11 0.04 -5.70
CA LEU A 137 12.40 -0.92 -6.53
C LEU A 137 13.12 -1.09 -7.88
N ALA A 138 13.45 -2.32 -8.25
CA ALA A 138 13.77 -2.65 -9.63
C ALA A 138 12.46 -2.62 -10.43
N ARG A 139 12.34 -1.70 -11.39
CA ARG A 139 11.13 -1.53 -12.18
C ARG A 139 11.41 -1.95 -13.62
N GLU A 140 10.64 -2.90 -14.12
CA GLU A 140 10.73 -3.36 -15.52
C GLU A 140 10.02 -2.40 -16.48
N LEU A 141 9.02 -1.65 -16.00
CA LEU A 141 8.18 -0.77 -16.82
C LEU A 141 8.53 0.71 -16.64
N SER A 142 8.65 1.42 -17.76
CA SER A 142 8.75 2.87 -17.82
C SER A 142 7.45 3.57 -17.41
N ASP A 143 7.53 4.87 -17.09
CA ASP A 143 6.35 5.68 -16.76
C ASP A 143 5.28 5.68 -17.86
N GLN A 144 5.70 5.62 -19.12
CA GLN A 144 4.80 5.55 -20.27
C GLN A 144 4.05 4.22 -20.31
N GLU A 145 4.71 3.11 -20.00
CA GLU A 145 4.12 1.78 -19.94
C GLU A 145 3.15 1.67 -18.76
N LEU A 146 3.51 2.21 -17.59
CA LEU A 146 2.61 2.30 -16.45
C LEU A 146 1.34 3.10 -16.76
N ALA A 147 1.47 4.22 -17.47
CA ALA A 147 0.32 4.99 -17.92
C ALA A 147 -0.55 4.21 -18.92
N ALA A 148 0.06 3.39 -19.78
CA ALA A 148 -0.67 2.53 -20.71
C ALA A 148 -1.43 1.40 -19.98
N GLU A 149 -0.80 0.79 -18.98
CA GLU A 149 -1.43 -0.26 -18.17
C GLU A 149 -2.61 0.28 -17.36
N ARG A 150 -2.48 1.47 -16.76
CA ARG A 150 -3.61 2.14 -16.09
C ARG A 150 -4.81 2.35 -17.03
N ARG A 151 -4.57 2.77 -18.28
CA ARG A 151 -5.65 2.93 -19.27
C ARG A 151 -6.29 1.59 -19.65
N LYS A 152 -5.48 0.53 -19.77
CA LYS A 152 -5.96 -0.83 -20.05
C LYS A 152 -6.84 -1.33 -18.89
N ASN A 153 -6.40 -1.17 -17.66
CA ASN A 153 -7.14 -1.58 -16.46
C ASN A 153 -8.48 -0.85 -16.33
N GLU A 154 -8.54 0.43 -16.71
CA GLU A 154 -9.81 1.16 -16.77
C GLU A 154 -10.82 0.53 -17.74
N VAL A 155 -10.34 0.03 -18.89
CA VAL A 155 -11.17 -0.66 -19.89
C VAL A 155 -11.63 -2.01 -19.37
N LEU A 156 -10.72 -2.80 -18.79
CA LEU A 156 -11.06 -4.12 -18.22
C LEU A 156 -12.13 -3.98 -17.13
N ARG A 157 -11.98 -3.01 -16.22
CA ARG A 157 -13.00 -2.71 -15.20
C ARG A 157 -14.36 -2.37 -15.82
N ALA A 158 -14.38 -1.56 -16.87
CA ALA A 158 -15.63 -1.20 -17.54
C ALA A 158 -16.32 -2.41 -18.19
N ILE A 159 -15.58 -3.46 -18.54
CA ILE A 159 -16.12 -4.72 -19.06
C ILE A 159 -16.61 -5.60 -17.91
N ASP A 160 -15.87 -5.70 -16.81
CA ASP A 160 -16.30 -6.44 -15.61
C ASP A 160 -17.59 -5.89 -14.99
N ASP A 161 -17.81 -4.57 -15.07
CA ASP A 161 -19.05 -3.93 -14.62
C ASP A 161 -20.28 -4.31 -15.49
N ILE A 162 -20.09 -4.95 -16.65
CA ILE A 162 -21.19 -5.39 -17.51
C ILE A 162 -21.83 -6.63 -16.90
N ARG A 163 -23.06 -6.49 -16.40
CA ARG A 163 -23.86 -7.62 -15.93
C ARG A 163 -24.25 -8.52 -17.11
N SER A 164 -23.52 -9.62 -17.26
CA SER A 164 -23.81 -10.68 -18.22
C SER A 164 -24.16 -11.99 -17.48
N PRO A 165 -25.41 -12.14 -17.00
CA PRO A 165 -25.79 -13.31 -16.20
C PRO A 165 -25.76 -14.63 -16.97
N ASN A 166 -25.76 -14.59 -18.31
CA ASN A 166 -25.89 -15.77 -19.16
C ASN A 166 -24.63 -16.08 -19.99
N PHE A 167 -23.60 -15.24 -19.95
CA PHE A 167 -22.40 -15.39 -20.77
C PHE A 167 -21.15 -14.95 -20.03
N LEU A 168 -20.08 -15.73 -20.17
CA LEU A 168 -18.73 -15.32 -19.78
C LEU A 168 -18.09 -14.56 -20.96
N LEU A 169 -17.47 -13.42 -20.67
CA LEU A 169 -16.75 -12.63 -21.67
C LEU A 169 -15.25 -12.95 -21.54
N GLU A 170 -14.68 -13.53 -22.57
CA GLU A 170 -13.22 -13.67 -22.72
C GLU A 170 -12.71 -12.50 -23.56
N ILE A 171 -11.63 -11.87 -23.12
CA ILE A 171 -11.04 -10.70 -23.76
C ILE A 171 -9.59 -11.02 -24.08
N ASP A 172 -9.25 -10.99 -25.36
CA ASP A 172 -7.86 -11.01 -25.80
C ASP A 172 -7.43 -9.58 -26.17
N VAL A 173 -6.33 -9.11 -25.57
CA VAL A 173 -5.83 -7.75 -25.71
C VAL A 173 -4.57 -7.76 -26.55
N HIS A 174 -4.61 -7.07 -27.70
CA HIS A 174 -3.44 -6.91 -28.57
C HIS A 174 -2.95 -5.46 -28.59
N GLY A 175 -1.70 -5.26 -28.15
CA GLY A 175 -1.05 -3.95 -28.09
C GLY A 175 -1.46 -3.10 -26.89
N SER A 176 -0.94 -1.86 -26.82
CA SER A 176 -1.13 -0.96 -25.68
C SER A 176 -1.92 0.31 -26.07
N PRO A 177 -2.86 0.79 -25.24
CA PRO A 177 -3.67 1.97 -25.55
C PRO A 177 -2.80 3.23 -25.67
N ARG A 178 -2.90 3.93 -26.81
CA ARG A 178 -2.19 5.22 -27.05
C ARG A 178 -2.95 6.45 -26.53
N SER A 179 -4.22 6.29 -26.17
CA SER A 179 -5.10 7.34 -25.63
C SER A 179 -6.18 6.72 -24.73
N ASN A 180 -6.91 7.54 -23.97
CA ASN A 180 -8.03 7.08 -23.15
C ASN A 180 -9.16 6.55 -24.05
N VAL A 181 -9.73 5.39 -23.68
CA VAL A 181 -10.85 4.78 -24.39
C VAL A 181 -12.16 5.27 -23.77
N PRO A 182 -13.03 5.99 -24.50
CA PRO A 182 -14.28 6.49 -23.94
C PRO A 182 -15.21 5.34 -23.53
N ARG A 183 -15.52 5.23 -22.23
CA ARG A 183 -16.39 4.18 -21.66
C ARG A 183 -17.75 4.03 -22.37
N ARG A 184 -18.29 5.11 -22.96
CA ARG A 184 -19.55 5.11 -23.73
C ARG A 184 -19.50 4.19 -24.96
N ASN A 185 -18.32 4.03 -25.56
CA ASN A 185 -18.15 3.22 -26.77
C ASN A 185 -18.08 1.72 -26.45
N LEU A 186 -17.63 1.35 -25.24
CA LEU A 186 -17.56 -0.04 -24.78
C LEU A 186 -18.96 -0.68 -24.65
N ARG A 187 -19.98 0.12 -24.33
CA ARG A 187 -21.39 -0.36 -24.20
C ARG A 187 -22.04 -0.77 -25.51
N HIS A 188 -21.46 -0.42 -26.66
CA HIS A 188 -22.02 -0.69 -27.99
C HIS A 188 -21.29 -1.81 -28.74
N VAL A 189 -20.36 -2.50 -28.10
CA VAL A 189 -19.66 -3.63 -28.72
C VAL A 189 -20.62 -4.81 -28.81
N ARG A 190 -21.21 -5.00 -29.99
CA ARG A 190 -22.04 -6.17 -30.30
C ARG A 190 -21.14 -7.41 -30.38
N ALA A 191 -21.35 -8.35 -29.47
CA ALA A 191 -20.81 -9.69 -29.60
C ALA A 191 -21.29 -10.30 -30.93
N LYS A 192 -20.38 -10.53 -31.87
CA LYS A 192 -20.61 -11.42 -33.02
C LYS A 192 -20.31 -12.84 -32.56
N GLY A 193 -21.29 -13.48 -31.91
CA GLY A 193 -21.21 -14.90 -31.61
C GLY A 193 -21.32 -15.71 -32.91
N ARG A 194 -20.28 -16.49 -33.22
CA ARG A 194 -20.37 -17.58 -34.20
C ARG A 194 -20.71 -18.83 -33.38
N LEU A 195 -21.94 -19.32 -33.51
CA LEU A 195 -22.36 -20.61 -32.96
C LEU A 195 -21.61 -21.71 -33.72
N TYR A 196 -20.93 -22.61 -32.99
CA TYR A 196 -20.54 -23.92 -33.49
C TYR A 196 -21.59 -24.93 -33.06
#